data_AF-U6KRP4-F1
#
_entry.id   AF-U6KRP4-F1
#
_cell.length_a   1.000
_cell.length_b   1.000
_cell.length_c   1.000
_cell.angle_alpha   90.00
_cell.angle_beta   90.00
_cell.angle_gamma   90.00
#
_symmetry.space_group_name_H-M   'P 1'
#
loop_
_entity.id
_entity.type
_entity.pdbx_description
1 polymer ?
#
loop_
_entity_poly.entity_id
_entity_poly.type
_entity_poly.pdbx_seq_one_letter_code
_entity_poly.pdbx_strand_id
1 'polypeptide(L)'
;MRQMCSFVVEGTGRIVATGELVQGFNTQFRQQIEAGDLLLLQHPLTLLQEEVLVQRVGSDRTLYIQPSFSKDFISTTEFKIKKTAAAAAAAAAAAAAGGGRKRSRNAQEPHAEADPAAAAAAAATAEMQRKIEKAKRVAAVREKKGMWGYTVKQIKTKGPLTAEEKLDLRCKQGRDKFCW
;
A
#
# COMPACT_ATOMS: atom_id res chain seq x y z
N MET A 1 -21.44 -14.09 34.92
CA MET A 1 -21.55 -14.32 33.46
C MET A 1 -22.04 -13.02 32.83
N ARG A 2 -21.15 -12.18 32.30
CA ARG A 2 -21.54 -10.91 31.66
C ARG A 2 -21.82 -11.19 30.19
N GLN A 3 -23.09 -11.03 29.81
CA GLN A 3 -23.55 -11.16 28.44
C GLN A 3 -22.89 -10.07 27.59
N MET A 4 -22.01 -10.48 26.68
CA MET A 4 -21.38 -9.58 25.72
C MET A 4 -22.41 -9.27 24.64
N CYS A 5 -23.17 -8.20 24.83
CA CYS A 5 -24.07 -7.69 23.80
C CYS A 5 -23.22 -7.13 22.64
N SER A 6 -22.99 -7.92 21.61
CA SER A 6 -22.53 -7.42 20.32
C SER A 6 -23.72 -6.86 19.55
N PHE A 7 -23.65 -5.61 19.11
CA PHE A 7 -24.70 -5.00 18.28
C PHE A 7 -24.15 -4.72 16.87
N VAL A 8 -24.98 -5.01 15.86
CA VAL A 8 -24.63 -4.83 14.45
C VAL A 8 -25.21 -3.52 13.95
N VAL A 9 -24.34 -2.68 13.40
CA VAL A 9 -24.67 -1.35 12.85
C VAL A 9 -24.32 -1.35 11.37
N GLU A 10 -25.12 -0.69 10.54
CA GLU A 10 -24.79 -0.52 9.12
C GLU A 10 -23.71 0.55 8.96
N GLY A 11 -22.65 0.20 8.22
CA GLY A 11 -21.56 1.13 7.94
C GLY A 11 -21.99 2.15 6.90
N THR A 12 -21.61 3.42 7.10
CA THR A 12 -21.88 4.45 6.09
C THR A 12 -20.85 4.37 4.97
N GLY A 13 -21.33 4.40 3.73
CA GLY A 13 -20.49 4.42 2.53
C GLY A 13 -20.21 3.03 1.96
N ARG A 14 -19.16 2.93 1.16
CA ARG A 14 -18.75 1.69 0.50
C ARG A 14 -17.27 1.45 0.65
N ILE A 15 -16.86 0.19 0.61
CA ILE A 15 -15.47 -0.20 0.80
C ILE A 15 -14.96 -1.05 -0.35
N VAL A 16 -13.64 -1.05 -0.50
CA VAL A 16 -12.87 -1.97 -1.34
C VAL A 16 -11.69 -2.47 -0.51
N ALA A 17 -11.28 -3.71 -0.70
CA ALA A 17 -10.19 -4.30 0.07
C ALA A 17 -9.11 -4.87 -0.84
N THR A 18 -7.86 -4.66 -0.44
CA THR A 18 -6.68 -5.23 -1.08
C THR A 18 -5.68 -5.64 -0.01
N GLY A 19 -5.57 -6.94 0.23
CA GLY A 19 -4.81 -7.52 1.34
C GLY A 19 -5.32 -7.03 2.69
N GLU A 20 -4.43 -6.45 3.48
CA GLU A 20 -4.72 -5.94 4.83
C GLU A 20 -5.26 -4.50 4.83
N LEU A 21 -5.32 -3.85 3.68
CA LEU A 21 -5.75 -2.46 3.55
C LEU A 21 -7.15 -2.38 2.95
N VAL A 22 -8.03 -1.68 3.64
CA VAL A 22 -9.38 -1.38 3.17
C VAL A 22 -9.49 0.11 2.91
N GLN A 23 -9.98 0.43 1.72
CA GLN A 23 -10.23 1.78 1.25
C GLN A 23 -11.73 2.05 1.24
N GLY A 24 -12.14 3.18 1.80
CA GLY A 24 -13.51 3.60 1.93
C GLY A 24 -13.86 4.78 1.02
N PHE A 25 -15.07 4.73 0.46
CA PHE A 25 -15.69 5.77 -0.35
C PHE A 25 -16.93 6.29 0.39
N ASN A 26 -16.94 7.59 0.68
CA ASN A 26 -17.98 8.25 1.49
C ASN A 26 -18.17 7.63 2.88
N THR A 27 -17.08 7.10 3.44
CA THR A 27 -17.02 6.48 4.77
C THR A 27 -16.61 7.50 5.83
N GLN A 28 -17.01 7.24 7.09
CA GLN A 28 -16.60 8.01 8.26
C GLN A 28 -15.96 7.10 9.30
N PHE A 29 -14.88 6.41 8.91
CA PHE A 29 -14.31 5.34 9.74
C PHE A 29 -13.89 5.80 11.13
N ARG A 30 -13.33 7.01 11.29
CA ARG A 30 -12.87 7.47 12.62
C ARG A 30 -14.01 7.71 13.61
N GLN A 31 -15.22 7.96 13.12
CA GLN A 31 -16.39 8.22 13.96
C GLN A 31 -17.17 6.94 14.24
N GLN A 32 -17.19 6.02 13.28
CA GLN A 32 -18.06 4.84 13.32
C GLN A 32 -17.37 3.59 13.86
N ILE A 33 -16.06 3.46 13.64
CA ILE A 33 -15.29 2.23 13.88
C ILE A 33 -14.14 2.51 14.84
N GLU A 34 -13.96 1.64 15.82
CA GLU A 34 -12.79 1.64 16.70
C GLU A 34 -11.89 0.42 16.44
N ALA A 35 -10.64 0.50 16.88
CA ALA A 35 -9.71 -0.62 16.78
C ALA A 35 -10.22 -1.80 17.63
N GLY A 36 -10.30 -2.97 17.01
CA GLY A 36 -10.85 -4.19 17.58
C GLY A 36 -12.29 -4.53 17.13
N ASP A 37 -13.01 -3.58 16.53
CA ASP A 37 -14.34 -3.88 15.99
C ASP A 37 -14.28 -4.94 14.87
N LEU A 38 -15.39 -5.66 14.71
CA LEU A 38 -15.52 -6.67 13.66
C LEU A 38 -16.29 -6.09 12.48
N LEU A 39 -15.70 -6.24 11.30
CA LEU A 39 -16.22 -5.74 10.05
C LEU A 39 -16.81 -6.94 9.29
N LEU A 40 -18.11 -6.87 9.03
CA LEU A 40 -18.86 -7.89 8.31
C LEU A 40 -19.16 -7.38 6.92
N LEU A 41 -18.82 -8.18 5.93
CA LEU A 41 -19.19 -7.89 4.55
C LEU A 41 -19.58 -9.15 3.81
N GLN A 42 -20.41 -8.97 2.78
CA GLN A 42 -20.65 -10.01 1.79
C GLN A 42 -19.74 -9.75 0.60
N HIS A 43 -18.86 -10.70 0.32
CA HIS A 43 -17.89 -10.53 -0.75
C HIS A 43 -18.61 -10.57 -2.11
N PRO A 44 -18.34 -9.63 -3.04
CA PRO A 44 -19.16 -9.47 -4.24
C PRO A 44 -19.05 -10.64 -5.23
N LEU A 45 -17.91 -11.31 -5.29
CA LEU A 45 -17.69 -12.46 -6.18
C LEU A 45 -18.05 -13.82 -5.56
N THR A 46 -17.64 -14.07 -4.31
CA THR A 46 -17.87 -15.36 -3.66
C THR A 46 -19.24 -15.45 -2.99
N LEU A 47 -19.92 -14.32 -2.79
CA LEU A 47 -21.21 -14.19 -2.08
C LEU A 47 -21.18 -14.70 -0.63
N LEU A 48 -20.00 -15.05 -0.13
CA LEU A 48 -19.79 -15.49 1.25
C LEU A 48 -19.77 -14.27 2.19
N GLN A 49 -20.29 -14.47 3.39
CA GLN A 49 -20.12 -13.51 4.47
C GLN A 49 -18.76 -13.71 5.12
N GLU A 50 -17.98 -12.65 5.19
CA GLU A 50 -16.68 -12.63 5.84
C GLU A 50 -16.74 -11.65 7.03
N GLU A 51 -16.19 -12.10 8.15
CA GLU A 51 -16.06 -11.32 9.40
C GLU A 51 -14.57 -11.16 9.69
N VAL A 52 -14.12 -9.91 9.78
CA VAL A 52 -12.70 -9.60 9.95
C VAL A 52 -12.51 -8.55 11.03
N LEU A 53 -11.44 -8.68 11.81
CA LEU A 53 -11.10 -7.74 12.88
C LEU A 53 -10.36 -6.51 12.34
N VAL A 54 -10.80 -5.33 12.78
CA VAL A 54 -10.14 -4.06 12.49
C VAL A 54 -8.95 -3.89 13.42
N GLN A 55 -7.74 -3.92 12.89
CA GLN A 55 -6.53 -3.76 13.69
C GLN A 55 -6.33 -2.29 14.08
N ARG A 56 -6.49 -1.37 13.12
CA ARG A 56 -6.37 0.08 13.34
C ARG A 56 -7.08 0.88 12.26
N VAL A 57 -7.52 2.08 12.61
CA VAL A 57 -8.09 3.05 11.67
C VAL A 57 -7.02 4.09 11.33
N GLY A 58 -6.72 4.27 10.04
CA GLY A 58 -5.74 5.27 9.59
C GLY A 58 -6.37 6.64 9.36
N SER A 59 -7.42 6.67 8.54
CA SER A 59 -8.18 7.88 8.20
C SER A 59 -9.66 7.55 8.01
N ASP A 60 -10.49 8.55 7.74
CA ASP A 60 -11.91 8.32 7.43
C ASP A 60 -12.14 7.45 6.19
N ARG A 61 -11.10 7.27 5.35
CA ARG A 61 -11.12 6.47 4.13
C ARG A 61 -10.19 5.27 4.16
N THR A 62 -9.41 5.07 5.22
CA THR A 62 -8.43 3.97 5.27
C THR A 62 -8.47 3.26 6.60
N LEU A 63 -8.63 1.94 6.56
CA LEU A 63 -8.55 1.07 7.73
C LEU A 63 -7.66 -0.14 7.42
N TYR A 64 -7.05 -0.67 8.47
CA TYR A 64 -6.20 -1.85 8.39
C TYR A 64 -6.89 -3.01 9.13
N ILE A 65 -6.96 -4.14 8.46
CA ILE A 65 -7.62 -5.36 8.95
C ILE A 65 -6.63 -6.49 9.15
N GLN A 66 -6.96 -7.40 10.07
CA GLN A 66 -6.21 -8.63 10.25
C GLN A 66 -7.12 -9.74 10.80
N PRO A 67 -7.14 -10.96 10.22
CA PRO A 67 -6.49 -11.36 8.96
C PRO A 67 -7.12 -10.67 7.72
N SER A 68 -6.46 -10.69 6.57
CA SER A 68 -7.05 -10.17 5.33
C SER A 68 -8.28 -10.99 4.89
N PHE A 69 -9.15 -10.40 4.07
CA PHE A 69 -10.24 -11.14 3.42
C PHE A 69 -9.72 -12.32 2.59
N SER A 70 -10.56 -13.31 2.32
CA SER A 70 -10.15 -14.50 1.56
C SER A 70 -9.72 -14.13 0.13
N LYS A 71 -10.36 -13.09 -0.42
CA LYS A 71 -10.07 -12.57 -1.76
C LYS A 71 -10.24 -11.06 -1.77
N ASP A 72 -9.37 -10.41 -2.53
CA ASP A 72 -9.45 -8.98 -2.75
C ASP A 72 -10.66 -8.64 -3.62
N PHE A 73 -11.27 -7.48 -3.35
CA PHE A 73 -12.36 -6.97 -4.14
C PHE A 73 -12.17 -5.48 -4.43
N ILE A 74 -12.23 -5.15 -5.72
CA ILE A 74 -12.16 -3.77 -6.23
C ILE A 74 -13.53 -3.13 -6.42
N SER A 75 -14.61 -3.93 -6.34
CA SER A 75 -15.99 -3.46 -6.47
C SER A 75 -16.45 -2.88 -5.14
N THR A 76 -17.08 -1.70 -5.18
CA THR A 76 -17.54 -1.00 -3.99
C THR A 76 -18.71 -1.74 -3.33
N THR A 77 -18.47 -2.33 -2.16
CA THR A 77 -19.48 -3.07 -1.40
C THR A 77 -19.87 -2.35 -0.12
N GLU A 78 -21.07 -2.63 0.34
CA GLU A 78 -21.57 -2.19 1.63
C GLU A 78 -21.05 -3.12 2.73
N PHE A 79 -20.96 -2.60 3.94
CA PHE A 79 -20.41 -3.31 5.08
C PHE A 79 -21.22 -3.03 6.34
N LYS A 80 -21.13 -3.95 7.29
CA LYS A 80 -21.75 -3.85 8.60
C LYS A 80 -20.65 -3.89 9.67
N ILE A 81 -20.84 -3.13 10.72
CA ILE A 81 -19.92 -3.03 11.84
C ILE A 81 -20.57 -3.75 13.01
N LYS A 82 -19.94 -4.82 13.49
CA LYS A 82 -20.36 -5.47 14.72
C LYS A 82 -19.49 -4.92 15.84
N LYS A 83 -20.08 -3.97 16.56
CA LYS A 83 -19.47 -3.38 17.74
C LYS A 83 -19.46 -4.43 18.83
N THR A 84 -18.26 -4.85 19.20
CA THR A 84 -18.06 -5.85 20.24
C THR A 84 -17.46 -5.15 21.44
N ALA A 85 -18.25 -4.98 22.51
CA ALA A 85 -17.79 -4.37 23.76
C ALA A 85 -16.57 -5.09 24.39
N ALA A 86 -16.30 -6.34 23.97
CA ALA A 86 -15.13 -7.13 24.36
C ALA A 86 -13.84 -6.74 23.64
N ALA A 87 -13.93 -6.13 22.47
CA ALA A 87 -12.77 -5.85 21.62
C ALA A 87 -11.87 -4.73 22.20
N ALA A 88 -12.46 -3.76 22.89
CA ALA A 88 -11.72 -2.78 23.69
C ALA A 88 -10.87 -3.44 24.80
N ALA A 89 -11.34 -4.56 25.37
CA ALA A 89 -10.61 -5.30 26.41
C ALA A 89 -9.52 -6.22 25.82
N ALA A 90 -9.74 -6.84 24.66
CA ALA A 90 -8.76 -7.69 23.99
C ALA A 90 -7.61 -6.88 23.33
N ALA A 91 -7.92 -5.71 22.76
CA ALA A 91 -6.89 -4.80 22.22
C ALA A 91 -5.99 -4.22 23.33
N ALA A 92 -6.52 -3.99 24.54
CA ALA A 92 -5.72 -3.60 25.70
C ALA A 92 -4.75 -4.72 26.16
N ALA A 93 -5.16 -5.99 26.07
CA ALA A 93 -4.28 -7.13 26.39
C ALA A 93 -3.15 -7.32 25.35
N ALA A 94 -3.44 -7.09 24.06
CA ALA A 94 -2.42 -7.13 23.01
C ALA A 94 -1.47 -5.91 23.05
N ALA A 95 -1.97 -4.72 23.42
CA ALA A 95 -1.15 -3.53 23.60
C ALA A 95 -0.19 -3.62 24.81
N ALA A 96 -0.55 -4.38 25.86
CA ALA A 96 0.32 -4.63 27.01
C ALA A 96 1.54 -5.52 26.66
N ALA A 97 1.47 -6.32 25.59
CA ALA A 97 2.62 -7.09 25.08
C ALA A 97 3.51 -6.28 24.10
N GLY A 98 3.04 -5.12 23.63
CA GLY A 98 3.73 -4.24 22.67
C GLY A 98 4.58 -3.13 23.31
N GLY A 99 5.06 -3.33 24.53
CA GLY A 99 5.81 -2.34 25.31
C GLY A 99 7.28 -2.17 24.88
N GLY A 100 7.53 -1.26 23.94
CA GLY A 100 8.69 -0.36 24.02
C GLY A 100 9.91 -0.68 23.16
N ARG A 101 10.18 0.20 22.18
CA ARG A 101 11.56 0.64 21.93
C ARG A 101 11.60 2.12 21.53
N LYS A 102 11.97 2.95 22.50
CA LYS A 102 12.34 4.36 22.34
C LYS A 102 13.53 4.48 21.39
N ARG A 103 13.47 5.47 20.48
CA ARG A 103 14.60 5.97 19.69
C ARG A 103 15.79 6.29 20.60
N SER A 104 16.95 5.75 20.27
CA SER A 104 18.26 6.29 20.66
C SER A 104 19.16 6.37 19.44
N ARG A 105 20.01 7.38 19.44
CA ARG A 105 20.85 7.87 18.34
C ARG A 105 22.03 6.93 18.10
N ASN A 106 22.36 6.80 16.81
CA ASN A 106 23.68 6.61 16.21
C ASN A 106 24.84 6.06 17.08
N ALA A 107 25.26 4.83 16.80
CA ALA A 107 26.64 4.35 16.94
C ALA A 107 26.87 3.13 16.01
N GLN A 108 28.08 3.07 15.47
CA GLN A 108 28.65 2.24 14.40
C GLN A 108 28.73 0.72 14.72
N GLU A 109 28.24 -0.12 13.79
CA GLU A 109 28.69 -1.46 13.29
C GLU A 109 29.08 -2.64 14.24
N PRO A 110 29.30 -3.88 13.72
CA PRO A 110 28.32 -4.78 13.11
C PRO A 110 28.35 -6.19 13.75
N HIS A 111 27.20 -6.84 13.97
CA HIS A 111 27.17 -8.27 14.29
C HIS A 111 26.57 -9.06 13.15
N ALA A 112 27.44 -9.87 12.54
CA ALA A 112 27.14 -10.83 11.50
C ALA A 112 26.39 -12.02 12.09
N GLU A 113 25.10 -12.12 11.80
CA GLU A 113 24.40 -13.41 11.77
C GLU A 113 23.73 -13.50 10.39
N ALA A 114 24.26 -14.42 9.58
CA ALA A 114 23.87 -14.60 8.20
C ALA A 114 22.56 -15.42 8.12
N ASP A 115 21.42 -14.73 8.17
CA ASP A 115 20.16 -15.29 7.71
C ASP A 115 20.19 -15.40 6.17
N PRO A 116 19.98 -16.59 5.57
CA PRO A 116 20.03 -16.75 4.10
C PRO A 116 18.95 -15.93 3.38
N ALA A 117 17.87 -15.55 4.08
CA ALA A 117 16.82 -14.67 3.56
C ALA A 117 17.27 -13.20 3.47
N ALA A 118 18.08 -12.71 4.41
CA ALA A 118 18.63 -11.36 4.38
C ALA A 118 19.71 -11.22 3.28
N ALA A 119 20.49 -12.27 3.03
CA ALA A 119 21.45 -12.31 1.92
C ALA A 119 20.73 -12.29 0.55
N ALA A 120 19.62 -13.02 0.40
CA ALA A 120 18.80 -12.98 -0.81
C ALA A 120 18.13 -11.60 -1.03
N ALA A 121 17.63 -10.98 0.03
CA ALA A 121 17.10 -9.62 -0.03
C ALA A 121 18.18 -8.58 -0.37
N ALA A 122 19.37 -8.68 0.23
CA ALA A 122 20.52 -7.82 -0.08
C ALA A 122 20.97 -7.96 -1.54
N ALA A 123 21.04 -9.19 -2.06
CA ALA A 123 21.33 -9.43 -3.47
C ALA A 123 20.27 -8.83 -4.40
N ALA A 124 18.98 -9.01 -4.08
CA ALA A 124 17.87 -8.43 -4.85
C ALA A 124 17.88 -6.90 -4.85
N THR A 125 18.19 -6.27 -3.70
CA THR A 125 18.32 -4.80 -3.61
C THR A 125 19.53 -4.29 -4.41
N ALA A 126 20.67 -4.98 -4.37
CA ALA A 126 21.85 -4.62 -5.16
C ALA A 126 21.59 -4.72 -6.68
N GLU A 127 20.87 -5.75 -7.13
CA GLU A 127 20.45 -5.85 -8.52
C GLU A 127 19.48 -4.74 -8.94
N MET A 128 18.52 -4.42 -8.07
CA MET A 128 17.58 -3.32 -8.31
C MET A 128 18.32 -1.97 -8.40
N GLN A 129 19.27 -1.71 -7.51
CA GLN A 129 20.11 -0.50 -7.55
C GLN A 129 20.90 -0.42 -8.86
N ARG A 130 21.51 -1.52 -9.33
CA ARG A 130 22.19 -1.57 -10.63
C ARG A 130 21.26 -1.26 -11.80
N LYS A 131 20.02 -1.75 -11.77
CA LYS A 131 18.99 -1.43 -12.79
C LYS A 131 18.59 0.05 -12.73
N ILE A 132 18.44 0.62 -11.53
CA ILE A 132 18.11 2.03 -11.32
C ILE A 132 19.24 2.93 -11.86
N GLU A 133 20.51 2.61 -11.56
CA GLU A 133 21.66 3.37 -12.08
C GLU A 133 21.75 3.35 -13.60
N LYS A 134 21.50 2.18 -14.22
CA LYS A 134 21.43 2.06 -15.67
C LYS A 134 20.28 2.90 -16.24
N ALA A 135 19.11 2.90 -15.60
CA ALA A 135 17.96 3.70 -16.03
C ALA A 135 18.18 5.22 -15.87
N LYS A 136 19.00 5.66 -14.91
CA LYS A 136 19.38 7.08 -14.77
C LYS A 136 20.14 7.63 -15.98
N ARG A 137 20.84 6.77 -16.74
CA ARG A 137 21.64 7.17 -17.92
C ARG A 137 20.91 7.11 -19.26
N VAL A 138 19.63 6.71 -19.25
CA VAL A 138 18.82 6.55 -20.46
C VAL A 138 17.65 7.52 -20.44
N ALA A 139 17.55 8.34 -21.47
CA ALA A 139 16.36 9.14 -21.79
C ALA A 139 15.62 8.46 -22.95
N ALA A 140 14.31 8.23 -22.79
CA ALA A 140 13.47 7.67 -23.85
C ALA A 140 12.74 8.82 -24.56
N VAL A 141 12.98 8.94 -25.86
CA VAL A 141 12.36 9.93 -26.76
C VAL A 141 11.45 9.19 -27.74
N ARG A 142 10.27 9.74 -28.03
CA ARG A 142 9.30 9.18 -28.97
C ARG A 142 9.34 9.97 -30.26
N GLU A 143 10.11 9.47 -31.22
CA GLU A 143 10.21 10.10 -32.54
C GLU A 143 9.09 9.64 -33.47
N LYS A 144 8.59 10.56 -34.30
CA LYS A 144 7.62 10.22 -35.35
C LYS A 144 8.25 9.26 -36.37
N LYS A 145 7.58 8.14 -36.62
CA LYS A 145 7.94 7.14 -37.64
C LYS A 145 6.81 7.04 -38.66
N GLY A 146 7.07 7.54 -39.87
CA GLY A 146 6.09 7.55 -40.95
C GLY A 146 4.93 8.52 -40.71
N MET A 147 3.84 8.31 -41.43
CA MET A 147 2.71 9.24 -41.46
C MET A 147 1.85 9.19 -40.18
N TRP A 148 1.77 8.02 -39.51
CA TRP A 148 0.80 7.76 -38.44
C TRP A 148 1.41 7.20 -37.14
N GLY A 149 2.73 7.01 -37.06
CA GLY A 149 3.37 6.28 -35.96
C GLY A 149 4.40 7.08 -35.17
N TYR A 150 4.68 6.61 -33.95
CA TYR A 150 5.84 7.01 -33.16
C TYR A 150 6.66 5.78 -32.78
N THR A 151 7.98 5.92 -32.63
CA THR A 151 8.89 4.87 -32.15
C THR A 151 9.71 5.41 -31.00
N VAL A 152 9.88 4.59 -29.96
CA VAL A 152 10.69 4.93 -28.79
C VAL A 152 12.16 4.72 -29.13
N LYS A 153 12.94 5.80 -29.15
CA LYS A 153 14.41 5.76 -29.20
C LYS A 153 14.98 6.03 -27.82
N GLN A 154 15.98 5.26 -27.44
CA GLN A 154 16.70 5.42 -26.19
C GLN A 154 18.00 6.17 -26.43
N ILE A 155 18.11 7.38 -25.89
CA ILE A 155 19.32 8.18 -25.90
C ILE A 155 20.11 7.83 -24.64
N LYS A 156 21.29 7.25 -24.84
CA LYS A 156 22.23 6.89 -23.77
C LYS A 156 23.21 8.03 -23.59
N THR A 157 23.31 8.55 -22.37
CA THR A 157 24.22 9.64 -22.03
C THR A 157 25.36 9.12 -21.16
N LYS A 158 26.52 9.78 -21.22
CA LYS A 158 27.72 9.36 -20.46
C LYS A 158 27.59 9.61 -18.95
N GLY A 159 26.76 10.56 -18.52
CA GLY A 159 26.51 10.90 -17.11
C GLY A 159 25.15 10.44 -16.57
N PRO A 160 24.97 10.37 -15.24
CA PRO A 160 23.66 10.21 -14.64
C PRO A 160 22.81 11.45 -14.94
N LEU A 161 21.64 11.28 -15.54
CA LEU A 161 20.72 12.39 -15.79
C LEU A 161 19.74 12.52 -14.63
N THR A 162 19.57 13.74 -14.15
CA THR A 162 18.45 14.15 -13.31
C THR A 162 17.14 14.12 -14.10
N ALA A 163 16.00 14.16 -13.39
CA ALA A 163 14.69 14.18 -14.04
C ALA A 163 14.50 15.41 -14.93
N GLU A 164 15.05 16.56 -14.52
CA GLU A 164 14.97 17.84 -15.26
C GLU A 164 15.81 17.79 -16.53
N GLU A 165 17.04 17.27 -16.47
CA GLU A 165 17.91 17.12 -17.65
C GLU A 165 17.33 16.12 -18.67
N LYS A 166 16.67 15.05 -18.19
CA LYS A 166 15.93 14.14 -19.08
C LYS A 166 14.78 14.84 -19.80
N LEU A 167 14.12 15.78 -19.13
CA LEU A 167 13.03 16.56 -19.71
C LEU A 167 13.58 17.56 -20.73
N ASP A 168 14.62 18.29 -20.38
CA ASP A 168 15.29 19.25 -21.26
C ASP A 168 15.82 18.59 -22.54
N LEU A 169 16.46 17.42 -22.44
CA LEU A 169 16.88 16.63 -23.61
C LEU A 169 15.71 16.26 -24.52
N ARG A 170 14.55 15.94 -23.95
CA ARG A 170 13.33 15.64 -24.73
C ARG A 170 12.78 16.90 -25.39
N CYS A 171 12.72 18.01 -24.66
CA CYS A 171 12.29 19.32 -25.16
C CYS A 171 13.16 19.83 -26.33
N LYS A 172 14.47 19.61 -26.27
CA LYS A 172 15.41 19.95 -27.35
C LYS A 172 15.26 19.06 -28.58
N GLN A 173 14.67 17.87 -28.43
CA GLN A 173 14.38 17.00 -29.56
C GLN A 173 13.03 17.41 -30.18
N GLY A 174 13.03 18.40 -31.08
CA GLY A 174 11.82 18.95 -31.74
C GLY A 174 10.98 17.98 -32.58
N ARG A 175 11.25 16.67 -32.51
CA ARG A 175 10.45 15.58 -33.10
C ARG A 175 9.90 14.62 -32.03
N ASP A 176 10.07 14.92 -30.74
CA ASP A 176 9.44 14.16 -29.65
C ASP A 176 7.92 14.38 -29.65
N LYS A 177 7.16 13.35 -29.32
CA LYS A 177 5.68 13.40 -29.27
C LYS A 177 5.13 14.55 -28.40
N PHE A 178 5.88 14.96 -27.39
CA PHE A 178 5.43 15.93 -26.39
C PHE A 178 5.99 17.33 -26.63
N CYS A 179 6.71 17.52 -27.74
CA CYS A 179 7.29 18.78 -28.16
C CYS A 179 6.64 19.16 -29.49
N TRP A 180 5.55 19.92 -29.36
CA TRP A 180 4.86 20.70 -30.38
C TRP A 180 5.78 21.79 -30.95
#